data_AF-B0MNF3-F1
#
_entry.id   AF-B0MNF3-F1
#
_cell.length_a   1.000
_cell.length_b   1.000
_cell.length_c   1.000
_cell.angle_alpha   90.00
_cell.angle_beta   90.00
_cell.angle_gamma   90.00
#
_symmetry.space_group_name_H-M   'P 1'
#
loop_
_entity.id
_entity.type
_entity.pdbx_description
1 polymer ?
#
loop_
_entity_poly.entity_id
_entity_poly.type
_entity_poly.pdbx_seq_one_letter_code
_entity_poly.pdbx_strand_id
1 'polypeptide(L)'
;MLTMRKGFSISFADKLSEGYKTDRKIFTANVSAQKTLPLLEDFIKLHENERLFFILELPTPQTAEPKDENGNIIAFHKDIYYLDDCTSAMIRDVLDIVGKILLDDGISQFGVGSHITNDEMMICKYNIVNLYRNDEQSTLYDGFFENAGIRKENNLVTASDMLSPATPGECTMCEQDGRTVYDIPPVFAELGMYMAERCEE
;
A
#
# COMPACT_ATOMS: atom_id res chain seq x y z
N MET A 1 18.57 -9.63 -0.21
CA MET A 1 17.89 -9.42 -1.51
C MET A 1 16.41 -9.24 -1.21
N LEU A 2 15.77 -8.26 -1.81
CA LEU A 2 14.35 -8.00 -1.63
C LEU A 2 13.51 -9.09 -2.32
N THR A 3 12.60 -9.74 -1.60
CA THR A 3 11.64 -10.67 -2.23
C THR A 3 10.42 -9.90 -2.71
N MET A 4 10.31 -9.72 -4.02
CA MET A 4 9.21 -8.97 -4.64
C MET A 4 7.85 -9.64 -4.40
N ARG A 5 6.81 -8.82 -4.23
CA ARG A 5 5.42 -9.28 -4.28
C ARG A 5 5.08 -9.75 -5.69
N LYS A 6 4.17 -10.72 -5.80
CA LYS A 6 3.88 -11.47 -7.03
C LYS A 6 3.50 -10.58 -8.21
N GLY A 7 2.73 -9.52 -7.97
CA GLY A 7 2.21 -8.62 -8.99
C GLY A 7 3.23 -7.67 -9.61
N PHE A 8 4.50 -7.68 -9.17
CA PHE A 8 5.55 -6.84 -9.72
C PHE A 8 6.62 -7.65 -10.45
N SER A 9 6.99 -7.18 -11.63
CA SER A 9 8.15 -7.67 -12.37
C SER A 9 9.06 -6.48 -12.73
N ILE A 10 10.34 -6.58 -12.35
CA ILE A 10 11.38 -5.60 -12.68
C ILE A 10 12.68 -6.35 -13.00
N SER A 11 13.41 -5.91 -14.03
CA SER A 11 14.63 -6.57 -14.50
C SER A 11 15.84 -6.40 -13.57
N PHE A 12 15.72 -5.55 -12.56
CA PHE A 12 16.80 -5.16 -11.64
C PHE A 12 16.46 -5.46 -10.17
N ALA A 13 15.52 -6.38 -9.91
CA ALA A 13 15.11 -6.75 -8.54
C ALA A 13 16.28 -7.20 -7.66
N ASP A 14 17.30 -7.81 -8.26
CA ASP A 14 18.54 -8.26 -7.62
C ASP A 14 19.37 -7.11 -7.02
N LYS A 15 19.16 -5.87 -7.49
CA LYS A 15 19.80 -4.65 -6.99
C LYS A 15 19.05 -4.01 -5.82
N LEU A 16 17.84 -4.49 -5.50
CA LEU A 16 17.06 -4.00 -4.38
C LEU A 16 17.29 -4.86 -3.14
N SER A 17 17.37 -4.18 -2.00
CA SER A 17 17.47 -4.81 -0.68
C SER A 17 16.44 -4.22 0.28
N GLU A 18 16.10 -5.01 1.29
CA GLU A 18 15.38 -4.46 2.44
C GLU A 18 16.19 -3.35 3.10
N GLY A 19 15.46 -2.37 3.61
CA GLY A 19 16.02 -1.24 4.33
C GLY A 19 14.98 -0.15 4.42
N TYR A 20 15.16 0.80 5.32
CA TYR A 20 14.29 1.95 5.43
C TYR A 20 15.08 3.25 5.62
N LYS A 21 14.50 4.37 5.19
CA LYS A 21 14.99 5.72 5.49
C LYS A 21 13.88 6.52 6.16
N THR A 22 14.26 7.58 6.84
CA THR A 22 13.32 8.54 7.45
C THR A 22 13.60 9.92 6.88
N ASP A 23 12.57 10.57 6.36
CA ASP A 23 12.58 11.98 5.99
C ASP A 23 11.44 12.70 6.71
N ARG A 24 11.79 13.48 7.74
CA ARG A 24 10.86 14.17 8.64
C ARG A 24 9.79 13.24 9.22
N LYS A 25 8.58 13.32 8.68
CA LYS A 25 7.37 12.59 9.07
C LYS A 25 7.19 11.26 8.34
N ILE A 26 8.00 10.98 7.31
CA ILE A 26 7.80 9.81 6.45
C ILE A 26 8.94 8.83 6.65
N PHE A 27 8.59 7.58 6.93
CA PHE A 27 9.48 6.45 6.77
C PHE A 27 9.17 5.78 5.45
N THR A 28 10.18 5.56 4.62
CA THR A 28 10.06 4.81 3.37
C THR A 28 10.93 3.56 3.49
N ALA A 29 10.34 2.40 3.25
CA ALA A 29 11.02 1.11 3.38
C ALA A 29 10.81 0.22 2.16
N ASN A 30 11.85 -0.52 1.78
CA ASN A 30 11.71 -1.71 0.96
C ASN A 30 11.45 -2.90 1.89
N VAL A 31 10.29 -3.55 1.74
CA VAL A 31 9.86 -4.65 2.61
C VAL A 31 9.61 -5.89 1.77
N SER A 32 10.24 -7.03 2.08
CA SER A 32 9.99 -8.26 1.35
C SER A 32 8.55 -8.73 1.54
N ALA A 33 7.99 -9.39 0.52
CA ALA A 33 6.59 -9.79 0.47
C ALA A 33 6.10 -10.51 1.74
N GLN A 34 6.90 -11.45 2.26
CA GLN A 34 6.60 -12.22 3.46
C GLN A 34 6.59 -11.41 4.77
N LYS A 35 7.18 -10.21 4.77
CA LYS A 35 7.20 -9.30 5.94
C LYS A 35 6.14 -8.21 5.87
N THR A 36 5.54 -7.98 4.71
CA THR A 36 4.62 -6.85 4.47
C THR A 36 3.38 -6.89 5.38
N LEU A 37 2.61 -7.98 5.37
CA LEU A 37 1.43 -8.11 6.23
C LEU A 37 1.78 -8.20 7.73
N PRO A 38 2.81 -8.96 8.16
CA PRO A 38 3.26 -8.91 9.55
C PRO A 38 3.63 -7.51 10.04
N LEU A 39 4.31 -6.71 9.22
CA LEU A 39 4.67 -5.35 9.57
C LEU A 39 3.44 -4.44 9.70
N LEU A 40 2.45 -4.61 8.82
CA LEU A 40 1.17 -3.89 8.92
C LEU A 40 0.40 -4.26 10.19
N GLU A 41 0.42 -5.54 10.58
CA GLU A 41 -0.16 -6.00 11.85
C GLU A 41 0.55 -5.37 13.06
N ASP A 42 1.86 -5.18 13.01
CA ASP A 42 2.58 -4.48 14.09
C ASP A 42 2.18 -3.00 14.18
N PHE A 43 1.90 -2.33 13.05
CA PHE A 43 1.30 -0.99 13.07
C PHE A 43 -0.10 -1.01 13.70
N ILE A 44 -0.95 -1.97 13.34
CA ILE A 44 -2.31 -2.13 13.92
C ILE A 44 -2.25 -2.33 15.44
N LYS A 45 -1.27 -3.09 15.96
CA LYS A 45 -1.09 -3.30 17.40
C LYS A 45 -0.70 -2.03 18.15
N LEU A 46 0.16 -1.19 17.56
CA LEU A 46 0.55 0.09 18.19
C LEU A 46 -0.66 1.01 18.40
N HIS A 47 -1.67 0.86 17.54
CA HIS A 47 -2.90 1.62 17.53
C HIS A 47 -4.11 0.79 17.98
N GLU A 48 -3.92 -0.26 18.78
CA GLU A 48 -5.00 -1.20 19.14
C GLU A 48 -6.14 -0.57 19.97
N ASN A 49 -5.82 0.52 20.69
CA ASN A 49 -6.72 1.20 21.63
C ASN A 49 -7.51 2.35 21.01
N GLU A 50 -7.48 2.47 19.69
CA GLU A 50 -8.11 3.56 18.95
C GLU A 50 -8.86 3.07 17.71
N ARG A 51 -9.59 4.00 17.08
CA ARG A 51 -10.31 3.73 15.84
C ARG A 51 -9.35 3.89 14.67
N LEU A 52 -9.43 2.93 13.76
CA LEU A 52 -8.64 2.87 12.56
C LEU A 52 -9.53 3.09 11.33
N PHE A 53 -8.90 3.33 10.20
CA PHE A 53 -9.53 3.24 8.90
C PHE A 53 -8.66 2.41 7.96
N PHE A 54 -9.31 1.64 7.11
CA PHE A 54 -8.64 0.94 6.02
C PHE A 54 -8.67 1.81 4.76
N ILE A 55 -7.55 1.83 4.03
CA ILE A 55 -7.34 2.62 2.82
C ILE A 55 -7.13 1.64 1.66
N LEU A 56 -7.81 1.85 0.54
CA LEU A 56 -7.59 1.12 -0.70
C LEU A 56 -7.52 2.11 -1.86
N GLU A 57 -6.44 2.03 -2.63
CA GLU A 57 -6.28 2.75 -3.89
C GLU A 57 -6.30 1.77 -5.05
N LEU A 58 -7.18 2.00 -6.02
CA LEU A 58 -7.29 1.23 -7.25
C LEU A 58 -7.10 2.15 -8.45
N PRO A 59 -6.45 1.71 -9.53
CA PRO A 59 -6.52 2.45 -10.79
C PRO A 59 -7.96 2.55 -11.26
N THR A 60 -8.35 3.73 -11.72
CA THR A 60 -9.69 3.96 -12.25
C THR A 60 -9.94 3.03 -13.44
N PRO A 61 -11.08 2.32 -13.51
CA PRO A 61 -11.38 1.48 -14.65
C PRO A 61 -11.32 2.27 -15.96
N GLN A 62 -10.75 1.69 -17.02
CA GLN A 62 -10.63 2.32 -18.35
C GLN A 62 -11.98 2.84 -18.92
N THR A 63 -13.09 2.26 -18.50
CA THR A 63 -14.45 2.70 -18.86
C THR A 63 -14.84 4.05 -18.24
N ALA A 64 -14.20 4.41 -17.13
CA ALA A 64 -14.49 5.61 -16.34
C ALA A 64 -13.39 6.70 -16.46
N GLU A 65 -12.28 6.41 -17.16
CA GLU A 65 -11.25 7.39 -17.47
C GLU A 65 -11.72 8.43 -18.49
N PRO A 66 -11.25 9.70 -18.42
CA PRO A 66 -11.58 10.71 -19.40
C PRO A 66 -10.95 10.38 -20.75
N LYS A 67 -11.70 10.66 -21.83
CA LYS A 67 -11.31 10.35 -23.21
C LYS A 67 -11.39 11.58 -24.10
N ASP A 68 -10.48 11.66 -25.07
CA ASP A 68 -10.56 12.64 -26.15
C ASP A 68 -11.70 12.30 -27.14
N GLU A 69 -11.88 13.16 -28.15
CA GLU A 69 -12.84 12.96 -29.23
C GLU A 69 -12.64 11.67 -30.05
N ASN A 70 -11.45 11.07 -29.99
CA ASN A 70 -11.09 9.82 -30.66
C ASN A 70 -11.24 8.59 -29.75
N GLY A 71 -11.64 8.77 -28.49
CA GLY A 71 -11.78 7.70 -27.52
C GLY A 71 -10.49 7.28 -26.81
N ASN A 72 -9.39 8.02 -26.99
CA ASN A 72 -8.13 7.76 -26.29
C ASN A 72 -8.19 8.31 -24.88
N ILE A 73 -7.67 7.55 -23.91
CA ILE A 73 -7.54 8.03 -22.52
C ILE A 73 -6.55 9.20 -22.50
N ILE A 74 -6.94 10.32 -21.88
CA ILE A 74 -6.10 11.54 -21.81
C ILE A 74 -5.39 11.73 -20.48
N ALA A 75 -5.87 11.07 -19.42
CA ALA A 75 -5.28 11.08 -18.09
C ALA A 75 -5.65 9.78 -17.38
N PHE A 76 -4.77 9.30 -16.50
CA PHE A 76 -5.03 8.15 -15.64
C PHE A 76 -5.32 8.62 -14.24
N HIS A 77 -6.28 7.98 -13.58
CA HIS A 77 -6.68 8.30 -12.23
C HIS A 77 -6.59 7.07 -11.33
N LYS A 78 -6.61 7.32 -10.02
CA LYS A 78 -6.87 6.33 -9.00
C LYS A 78 -8.14 6.69 -8.22
N ASP A 79 -8.91 5.66 -7.91
CA ASP A 79 -10.05 5.70 -7.01
C ASP A 79 -9.57 5.34 -5.60
N ILE A 80 -9.85 6.23 -4.64
CA ILE A 80 -9.49 6.04 -3.23
C ILE A 80 -10.75 5.66 -2.46
N TYR A 81 -10.67 4.54 -1.75
CA TYR A 81 -11.73 4.00 -0.91
C TYR A 81 -11.29 3.97 0.55
N TYR A 82 -12.23 4.28 1.43
CA TYR A 82 -12.05 4.16 2.88
C TYR A 82 -13.09 3.21 3.48
N LEU A 83 -12.69 2.55 4.55
CA LEU A 83 -13.57 1.91 5.52
C LEU A 83 -13.22 2.46 6.91
N ASP A 84 -14.06 3.36 7.42
CA ASP A 84 -13.82 4.13 8.64
C ASP A 84 -14.27 3.43 9.93
N ASP A 85 -13.97 4.06 11.06
CA ASP A 85 -14.40 3.70 12.43
C ASP A 85 -14.17 2.23 12.81
N CYS A 86 -13.14 1.62 12.21
CA CYS A 86 -12.80 0.23 12.42
C CYS A 86 -12.12 0.04 13.78
N THR A 87 -12.45 -1.06 14.45
CA THR A 87 -11.57 -1.59 15.50
C THR A 87 -10.38 -2.30 14.86
N SER A 88 -9.30 -2.51 15.63
CA SER A 88 -8.19 -3.36 15.18
C SER A 88 -8.64 -4.79 14.81
N ALA A 89 -9.67 -5.34 15.47
CA ALA A 89 -10.27 -6.62 15.10
C ALA A 89 -10.94 -6.57 13.72
N MET A 90 -11.70 -5.52 13.42
CA MET A 90 -12.33 -5.34 12.10
C MET A 90 -11.29 -5.21 10.98
N ILE A 91 -10.20 -4.47 11.20
CA ILE A 91 -9.11 -4.39 10.21
C ILE A 91 -8.49 -5.77 9.96
N ARG A 92 -8.28 -6.58 11.02
CA ARG A 92 -7.79 -7.95 10.86
C ARG A 92 -8.77 -8.82 10.08
N ASP A 93 -10.07 -8.72 10.34
CA ASP A 93 -11.09 -9.44 9.57
C ASP A 93 -11.05 -9.03 8.07
N VAL A 94 -10.87 -7.75 7.76
CA VAL A 94 -10.66 -7.28 6.37
C VAL A 94 -9.41 -7.92 5.77
N LEU A 95 -8.28 -7.88 6.46
CA LEU A 95 -7.01 -8.44 5.98
C LEU A 95 -7.05 -9.98 5.86
N ASP A 96 -7.82 -10.68 6.69
CA ASP A 96 -8.03 -12.13 6.56
C ASP A 96 -8.82 -12.48 5.30
N ILE A 97 -9.76 -11.62 4.89
CA ILE A 97 -10.57 -11.82 3.68
C ILE A 97 -9.79 -11.43 2.42
N VAL A 98 -9.11 -10.26 2.40
CA VAL A 98 -8.53 -9.68 1.17
C VAL A 98 -7.02 -9.43 1.23
N GLY A 99 -6.37 -9.58 2.37
CA GLY A 99 -4.95 -9.25 2.52
C GLY A 99 -4.04 -10.04 1.59
N LYS A 100 -4.37 -11.31 1.30
CA LYS A 100 -3.61 -12.12 0.35
C LYS A 100 -3.75 -11.60 -1.09
N ILE A 101 -4.96 -11.31 -1.56
CA ILE A 101 -5.16 -10.82 -2.94
C ILE A 101 -4.51 -9.44 -3.11
N LEU A 102 -4.62 -8.56 -2.11
CA LEU A 102 -3.95 -7.25 -2.09
C LEU A 102 -2.42 -7.35 -2.06
N LEU A 103 -1.87 -8.34 -1.34
CA LEU A 103 -0.43 -8.55 -1.30
C LEU A 103 0.09 -9.02 -2.67
N ASP A 104 -0.63 -9.94 -3.31
CA ASP A 104 -0.25 -10.49 -4.61
C ASP A 104 -0.50 -9.52 -5.77
N ASP A 105 -1.49 -8.63 -5.66
CA ASP A 105 -1.88 -7.69 -6.70
C ASP A 105 -0.84 -6.58 -6.94
N GLY A 106 -0.57 -6.31 -8.22
CA GLY A 106 0.43 -5.33 -8.64
C GLY A 106 -0.12 -3.93 -8.91
N ILE A 107 -1.44 -3.77 -9.04
CA ILE A 107 -2.04 -2.51 -9.48
C ILE A 107 -2.61 -1.68 -8.33
N SER A 108 -2.99 -2.34 -7.24
CA SER A 108 -3.55 -1.74 -6.04
C SER A 108 -2.50 -1.29 -5.02
N GLN A 109 -2.90 -0.34 -4.18
CA GLN A 109 -2.20 0.04 -2.96
C GLN A 109 -3.20 0.00 -1.82
N PHE A 110 -2.75 -0.32 -0.61
CA PHE A 110 -3.65 -0.39 0.54
C PHE A 110 -2.91 -0.05 1.81
N GLY A 111 -3.64 0.31 2.86
CA GLY A 111 -3.04 0.67 4.13
C GLY A 111 -4.04 0.79 5.26
N VAL A 112 -3.53 1.19 6.40
CA VAL A 112 -4.31 1.43 7.61
C VAL A 112 -3.87 2.77 8.18
N GLY A 113 -4.84 3.56 8.60
CA GLY A 113 -4.62 4.83 9.28
C GLY A 113 -5.32 4.90 10.63
N SER A 114 -4.87 5.82 11.46
CA SER A 114 -5.40 6.12 12.78
C SER A 114 -6.31 7.36 12.76
N HIS A 115 -7.49 7.29 13.36
CA HIS A 115 -8.36 8.47 13.54
C HIS A 115 -7.89 9.43 14.63
N ILE A 116 -7.03 9.00 15.56
CA ILE A 116 -6.60 9.83 16.70
C ILE A 116 -5.25 10.46 16.41
N THR A 117 -4.26 9.67 16.01
CA THR A 117 -2.91 10.17 15.71
C THR A 117 -2.83 10.78 14.32
N ASN A 118 -3.68 10.33 13.38
CA ASN A 118 -3.55 10.58 11.94
C ASN A 118 -2.24 10.03 11.35
N ASP A 119 -1.69 8.99 11.99
CA ASP A 119 -0.60 8.22 11.41
C ASP A 119 -1.18 7.21 10.41
N GLU A 120 -0.42 6.92 9.35
CA GLU A 120 -0.85 6.01 8.28
C GLU A 120 0.31 5.11 7.85
N MET A 121 0.00 3.84 7.57
CA MET A 121 0.94 2.91 6.94
C MET A 121 0.36 2.39 5.63
N MET A 122 0.99 2.77 4.53
CA MET A 122 0.63 2.41 3.16
C MET A 122 1.58 1.36 2.60
N ILE A 123 1.00 0.31 2.03
CA ILE A 123 1.66 -0.71 1.21
C ILE A 123 1.52 -0.28 -0.26
N CYS A 124 2.63 0.18 -0.83
CA CYS A 124 2.69 0.81 -2.14
C CYS A 124 3.25 -0.14 -3.21
N LYS A 125 3.13 0.27 -4.48
CA LYS A 125 3.69 -0.47 -5.63
C LYS A 125 5.19 -0.79 -5.41
N TYR A 126 5.66 -1.90 -5.97
CA TYR A 126 7.07 -2.33 -5.93
C TYR A 126 7.68 -2.50 -4.52
N ASN A 127 6.93 -3.14 -3.61
CA ASN A 127 7.39 -3.48 -2.25
C ASN A 127 7.76 -2.28 -1.36
N ILE A 128 7.32 -1.08 -1.73
CA ILE A 128 7.50 0.11 -0.92
C ILE A 128 6.45 0.11 0.20
N VAL A 129 6.90 0.37 1.42
CA VAL A 129 6.03 0.71 2.55
C VAL A 129 6.33 2.14 2.94
N ASN A 130 5.29 2.97 3.00
CA ASN A 130 5.36 4.32 3.52
C ASN A 130 4.62 4.38 4.85
N LEU A 131 5.31 4.78 5.90
CA LEU A 131 4.70 5.07 7.20
C LEU A 131 4.77 6.58 7.42
N TYR A 132 3.62 7.23 7.43
CA TYR A 132 3.45 8.62 7.78
C TYR A 132 3.15 8.73 9.27
N ARG A 133 4.00 9.46 10.00
CA ARG A 133 3.70 9.93 11.35
C ARG A 133 3.27 11.38 11.32
N ASN A 134 2.12 11.69 11.88
CA ASN A 134 1.63 13.06 11.92
C ASN A 134 2.44 13.92 12.90
N ASP A 135 2.83 13.37 14.06
CA ASP A 135 3.75 14.04 14.99
C ASP A 135 5.20 13.61 14.74
N GLU A 136 6.02 14.53 14.24
CA GLU A 136 7.44 14.29 13.96
C GLU A 136 8.26 14.02 15.24
N GLN A 137 7.77 14.45 16.41
CA GLN A 137 8.42 14.23 17.71
C GLN A 137 8.02 12.90 18.35
N SER A 138 7.03 12.21 17.81
CA SER A 138 6.59 10.92 18.32
C SER A 138 7.69 9.86 18.18
N THR A 139 7.91 9.13 19.28
CA THR A 139 8.81 7.97 19.38
C THR A 139 8.08 6.64 19.20
N LEU A 140 6.79 6.66 18.82
CA LEU A 140 5.96 5.47 18.69
C LEU A 140 6.56 4.41 17.75
N TYR A 141 7.30 4.87 16.73
CA TYR A 141 7.91 4.01 15.71
C TYR A 141 9.41 3.77 15.90
N ASP A 142 9.96 4.10 17.07
CA ASP A 142 11.37 3.83 17.37
C ASP A 142 11.64 2.33 17.33
N GLY A 143 12.55 1.91 16.44
CA GLY A 143 12.89 0.51 16.24
C GLY A 143 11.81 -0.31 15.50
N PHE A 144 10.74 0.31 15.00
CA PHE A 144 9.62 -0.38 14.36
C PHE A 144 10.08 -1.30 13.21
N PHE A 145 10.89 -0.77 12.30
CA PHE A 145 11.43 -1.53 11.18
C PHE A 145 12.56 -2.48 11.61
N GLU A 146 13.41 -2.08 12.57
CA GLU A 146 14.50 -2.90 13.10
C GLU A 146 13.98 -4.18 13.76
N ASN A 147 12.85 -4.11 14.45
CA ASN A 147 12.21 -5.26 15.07
C ASN A 147 11.76 -6.30 14.01
N ALA A 148 11.46 -5.86 12.78
CA ALA A 148 11.21 -6.72 11.63
C ALA A 148 12.50 -7.13 10.87
N GLY A 149 13.67 -6.81 11.42
CA GLY A 149 14.98 -7.05 10.82
C GLY A 149 15.27 -6.19 9.59
N ILE A 150 14.60 -5.03 9.46
CA ILE A 150 14.78 -4.08 8.36
C ILE A 150 15.61 -2.91 8.91
N ARG A 151 16.86 -2.81 8.46
CA ARG A 151 17.81 -1.82 8.99
C ARG A 151 17.61 -0.44 8.36
N LYS A 152 17.94 0.60 9.12
CA LYS A 152 18.01 1.97 8.60
C LYS A 152 19.14 2.10 7.57
N GLU A 153 18.88 2.78 6.48
CA GLU A 153 19.82 3.02 5.38
C GLU A 153 19.93 4.52 5.10
N ASN A 154 21.16 5.02 4.98
CA ASN A 154 21.40 6.42 4.60
C ASN A 154 21.01 6.67 3.13
N ASN A 155 21.24 5.67 2.27
CA ASN A 155 20.99 5.73 0.83
C ASN A 155 20.12 4.54 0.42
N LEU A 156 18.85 4.54 0.84
CA LEU A 156 17.89 3.53 0.39
C LEU A 156 17.63 3.70 -1.12
N VAL A 157 17.91 2.65 -1.90
CA VAL A 157 17.54 2.55 -3.31
C VAL A 157 16.21 1.82 -3.40
N THR A 158 15.21 2.46 -4.00
CA THR A 158 13.88 1.92 -4.26
C THR A 158 13.71 1.60 -5.74
N ALA A 159 12.63 0.89 -6.11
CA ALA A 159 12.33 0.67 -7.52
C ALA A 159 12.16 2.00 -8.28
N SER A 160 11.54 3.01 -7.66
CA SER A 160 11.31 4.34 -8.24
C SER A 160 12.60 5.03 -8.69
N ASP A 161 13.73 4.77 -8.03
CA ASP A 161 15.04 5.34 -8.41
C ASP A 161 15.62 4.72 -9.69
N MET A 162 15.11 3.56 -10.12
CA MET A 162 15.65 2.75 -11.20
C MET A 162 14.69 2.55 -12.38
N LEU A 163 13.40 2.87 -12.19
CA LEU A 163 12.39 2.81 -13.24
C LEU A 163 12.68 3.86 -14.31
N SER A 164 12.67 3.43 -15.57
CA SER A 164 12.82 4.31 -16.73
C SER A 164 12.21 3.66 -17.98
N PRO A 165 12.06 4.39 -19.10
CA PRO A 165 11.67 3.75 -20.37
C PRO A 165 12.61 2.62 -20.82
N ALA A 166 13.89 2.66 -20.43
CA ALA A 166 14.87 1.61 -20.75
C ALA A 166 14.83 0.43 -19.75
N THR A 167 14.30 0.65 -18.56
CA THR A 167 14.16 -0.31 -17.46
C THR A 167 12.77 -0.20 -16.86
N PRO A 168 11.71 -0.52 -17.63
CA PRO A 168 10.36 -0.42 -17.14
C PRO A 168 10.08 -1.46 -16.05
N GLY A 169 9.09 -1.16 -15.23
CA GLY A 169 8.49 -2.13 -14.32
C GLY A 169 7.10 -2.52 -14.83
N GLU A 170 6.68 -3.71 -14.48
CA GLU A 170 5.36 -4.23 -14.83
C GLU A 170 4.56 -4.47 -13.55
N CYS A 171 3.31 -4.01 -13.59
CA CYS A 171 2.30 -4.23 -12.55
C CYS A 171 1.22 -5.13 -13.14
N THR A 172 0.96 -6.27 -12.51
CA THR A 172 -0.03 -7.25 -12.98
C THR A 172 -1.17 -7.34 -11.98
N MET A 173 -2.41 -7.19 -12.47
CA MET A 173 -3.59 -7.46 -11.67
C MET A 173 -3.66 -8.96 -11.37
N CYS A 174 -3.87 -9.31 -10.10
CA CYS A 174 -4.03 -10.71 -9.71
C CYS A 174 -5.50 -11.11 -9.62
N GLU A 175 -5.80 -12.30 -10.13
CA GLU A 175 -7.07 -12.98 -9.90
C GLU A 175 -6.86 -14.14 -8.91
N GLN A 176 -7.74 -14.24 -7.92
CA GLN A 176 -7.79 -15.35 -6.99
C GLN A 176 -9.25 -15.80 -6.83
N ASP A 177 -9.52 -17.09 -7.10
CA ASP A 177 -10.85 -17.69 -6.98
C ASP A 177 -11.95 -16.93 -7.77
N GLY A 178 -11.60 -16.40 -8.95
CA GLY A 178 -12.50 -15.63 -9.81
C GLY A 178 -12.75 -14.20 -9.34
N ARG A 179 -11.99 -13.70 -8.36
CA ARG A 179 -12.06 -12.34 -7.83
C ARG A 179 -10.77 -11.58 -8.09
N THR A 180 -10.91 -10.27 -8.26
CA THR A 180 -9.84 -9.29 -8.42
C THR A 180 -9.93 -8.23 -7.33
N VAL A 181 -8.96 -7.32 -7.29
CA VAL A 181 -9.00 -6.18 -6.36
C VAL A 181 -10.19 -5.24 -6.59
N TYR A 182 -10.78 -5.23 -7.78
CA TYR A 182 -12.01 -4.46 -8.07
C TYR A 182 -13.27 -5.02 -7.40
N ASP A 183 -13.23 -6.27 -6.93
CA ASP A 183 -14.34 -6.86 -6.18
C ASP A 183 -14.31 -6.48 -4.70
N ILE A 184 -13.24 -5.84 -4.22
CA ILE A 184 -13.08 -5.48 -2.80
C ILE A 184 -14.10 -4.40 -2.37
N PRO A 185 -14.26 -3.26 -3.07
CA PRO A 185 -15.25 -2.26 -2.68
C PRO A 185 -16.68 -2.78 -2.52
N PRO A 186 -17.27 -3.53 -3.48
CA PRO A 186 -18.62 -4.05 -3.30
C PRO A 186 -18.72 -5.10 -2.18
N VAL A 187 -17.67 -5.87 -1.89
CA VAL A 187 -17.64 -6.84 -0.77
C VAL A 187 -17.77 -6.14 0.58
N PHE A 188 -17.16 -4.97 0.76
CA PHE A 188 -17.18 -4.22 2.02
C PHE A 188 -18.19 -3.07 2.05
N ALA A 189 -18.99 -2.88 1.01
CA ALA A 189 -19.96 -1.78 0.93
C ALA A 189 -21.00 -1.84 2.07
N GLU A 190 -21.50 -3.03 2.43
CA GLU A 190 -22.43 -3.20 3.56
C GLU A 190 -21.77 -2.92 4.91
N LEU A 191 -20.45 -3.04 5.00
CA LEU A 191 -19.67 -2.69 6.18
C LEU A 191 -19.31 -1.20 6.22
N GLY A 192 -19.70 -0.42 5.21
CA GLY A 192 -19.51 1.02 5.16
C GLY A 192 -18.34 1.48 4.31
N MET A 193 -17.72 0.61 3.50
CA MET A 193 -16.68 1.04 2.56
C MET A 193 -17.30 1.96 1.50
N TYR A 194 -16.63 3.07 1.22
CA TYR A 194 -17.08 4.05 0.24
C TYR A 194 -15.92 4.60 -0.59
N MET A 195 -16.21 5.07 -1.80
CA MET A 195 -15.25 5.80 -2.62
C MET A 195 -15.22 7.25 -2.15
N ALA A 196 -14.07 7.70 -1.68
CA ALA A 196 -13.88 9.03 -1.11
C ALA A 196 -13.54 10.07 -2.18
N GLU A 197 -12.59 9.74 -3.05
CA GLU A 197 -12.14 10.62 -4.10
C GLU A 197 -11.58 9.85 -5.31
N ARG A 198 -11.54 10.56 -6.44
CA ARG A 198 -10.78 10.18 -7.62
C ARG A 198 -9.72 11.26 -7.85
N CYS A 199 -8.46 10.87 -7.93
CA CYS A 199 -7.34 11.78 -8.21
C CYS A 199 -6.50 11.28 -9.39
N GLU A 200 -5.92 12.21 -10.14
CA GLU A 200 -4.98 11.90 -11.24
C GLU A 200 -3.71 11.25 -10.68
N GLU A 201 -3.18 10.21 -11.35
CA GLU A 201 -1.92 9.53 -10.96
C GLU A 201 -0.66 10.38 -11.24
#